data_AF-M7T3R7-F1
#
_entry.id   AF-M7T3R7-F1
#
_cell.length_a   1.000
_cell.length_b   1.000
_cell.length_c   1.000
_cell.angle_alpha   90.00
_cell.angle_beta   90.00
_cell.angle_gamma   90.00
#
_symmetry.space_group_name_H-M   'P 1'
#
loop_
_entity.id
_entity.type
_entity.pdbx_description
1 polymer ?
#
loop_
_entity_poly.entity_id
_entity_poly.type
_entity_poly.pdbx_seq_one_letter_code
_entity_poly.pdbx_strand_id
1 'polypeptide(L)'
;MAEYQFVPDKDPYASMNLQGFATNTSIVLVLSMVYLKPEESPAALSSFSKLTPVLDTAQIQTLTEYMGGHPVPELKRVDWFVTGFKVDRALYATVAEIMRDSQALERLQLLTAGSAAFGLQVVSSSTVEAGRLRGGNALGLDPVSQTWLHMDVGWWWPGDDEKALDAARFVVGEVEDAAKATGNYLPCLFMNDANIQQDVIGSYGDANVKRLKEVQDRYDPDRVLQKLVPGGFKLGI
;
A
#
# COMPACT_ATOMS: atom_id res chain seq x y z
N MET A 1 -9.40 -9.53 -7.78
CA MET A 1 -8.48 -8.39 -7.95
C MET A 1 -7.83 -8.35 -9.33
N ALA A 2 -7.12 -9.41 -9.75
CA ALA A 2 -6.49 -9.47 -11.08
C ALA A 2 -7.48 -9.18 -12.23
N GLU A 3 -8.67 -9.78 -12.23
CA GLU A 3 -9.68 -9.54 -13.28
C GLU A 3 -10.03 -8.05 -13.44
N TYR A 4 -10.29 -7.35 -12.33
CA TYR A 4 -10.52 -5.90 -12.31
C TYR A 4 -9.31 -5.11 -12.87
N GLN A 5 -8.11 -5.50 -12.47
CA GLN A 5 -6.87 -4.84 -12.92
C GLN A 5 -6.43 -5.21 -14.34
N PHE A 6 -7.02 -6.21 -15.00
CA PHE A 6 -6.75 -6.54 -16.40
C PHE A 6 -7.77 -5.98 -17.39
N VAL A 7 -8.85 -5.33 -16.94
CA VAL A 7 -9.80 -4.64 -17.84
C VAL A 7 -9.05 -3.58 -18.67
N PRO A 8 -9.11 -3.59 -20.01
CA PRO A 8 -8.36 -2.64 -20.84
C PRO A 8 -8.73 -1.18 -20.57
N ASP A 9 -10.03 -0.89 -20.50
CA ASP A 9 -10.54 0.45 -20.24
C ASP A 9 -10.69 0.68 -18.73
N LYS A 10 -9.74 1.43 -18.16
CA LYS A 10 -9.76 1.81 -16.74
C LYS A 10 -10.67 2.99 -16.52
N ASP A 11 -11.87 2.72 -16.00
CA ASP A 11 -12.78 3.78 -15.55
C ASP A 11 -12.07 4.67 -14.50
N PRO A 12 -11.90 5.98 -14.77
CA PRO A 12 -11.16 6.89 -13.88
C PRO A 12 -11.91 7.20 -12.57
N TYR A 13 -13.18 6.81 -12.46
CA TYR A 13 -13.99 6.98 -11.26
C TYR A 13 -13.99 5.76 -10.35
N ALA A 14 -13.48 4.61 -10.79
CA ALA A 14 -13.46 3.37 -10.02
C ALA A 14 -12.09 3.11 -9.40
N SER A 15 -12.08 2.66 -8.15
CA SER A 15 -10.88 2.12 -7.49
C SER A 15 -11.30 1.04 -6.48
N MET A 16 -10.32 0.26 -6.01
CA MET A 16 -10.52 -0.70 -4.93
C MET A 16 -9.24 -0.91 -4.12
N ASN A 17 -9.45 -1.36 -2.89
CA ASN A 17 -8.40 -1.80 -1.96
C ASN A 17 -8.82 -3.14 -1.36
N LEU A 18 -7.89 -4.08 -1.24
CA LEU A 18 -8.11 -5.34 -0.53
C LEU A 18 -7.23 -5.36 0.70
N GLN A 19 -7.83 -5.43 1.89
CA GLN A 19 -7.10 -5.58 3.14
C GLN A 19 -7.31 -6.98 3.68
N GLY A 20 -6.26 -7.59 4.24
CA GLY A 20 -6.34 -8.83 4.97
C GLY A 20 -5.94 -8.62 6.42
N PHE A 21 -6.81 -9.02 7.34
CA PHE A 21 -6.55 -8.99 8.78
C PHE A 21 -6.31 -10.42 9.27
N ALA A 22 -5.09 -10.70 9.71
CA ALA A 22 -4.75 -12.03 10.22
C ALA A 22 -5.36 -12.24 11.61
N THR A 23 -5.94 -13.41 11.81
CA THR A 23 -6.33 -13.94 13.12
C THR A 23 -5.48 -15.18 13.41
N ASN A 24 -5.61 -15.76 14.60
CA ASN A 24 -4.85 -16.97 14.96
C ASN A 24 -5.19 -18.19 14.09
N THR A 25 -6.31 -18.20 13.38
CA THR A 25 -6.78 -19.39 12.62
C THR A 25 -7.24 -19.10 11.20
N SER A 26 -7.39 -17.83 10.82
CA SER A 26 -7.87 -17.43 9.50
C SER A 26 -7.44 -16.01 9.15
N ILE A 27 -7.60 -15.63 7.88
CA ILE A 27 -7.43 -14.25 7.42
C ILE A 27 -8.81 -13.73 7.00
N VAL A 28 -9.21 -12.60 7.56
CA VAL A 28 -10.42 -11.89 7.14
C VAL A 28 -10.05 -10.92 6.05
N LEU A 29 -10.67 -11.05 4.87
CA LEU A 29 -10.48 -10.13 3.75
C LEU A 29 -11.57 -9.06 3.73
N VAL A 30 -11.17 -7.80 3.69
CA VAL A 30 -12.04 -6.64 3.53
C VAL A 30 -11.78 -6.04 2.15
N LEU A 31 -12.78 -6.13 1.28
CA LEU A 31 -12.76 -5.53 -0.04
C LEU A 31 -13.46 -4.17 0.02
N SER A 32 -12.69 -3.08 -0.06
CA SER A 32 -13.21 -1.73 -0.20
C SER A 32 -13.29 -1.37 -1.67
N MET A 33 -14.49 -1.08 -2.17
CA MET A 33 -14.71 -0.59 -3.54
C MET A 33 -15.17 0.86 -3.49
N VAL A 34 -14.60 1.70 -4.35
CA VAL A 34 -14.93 3.13 -4.42
C VAL A 34 -15.31 3.47 -5.85
N TYR A 35 -16.45 4.11 -6.01
CA TYR A 35 -16.85 4.74 -7.26
C TYR A 35 -17.26 6.19 -7.01
N LEU A 36 -16.66 7.12 -7.72
CA LEU A 36 -16.78 8.55 -7.44
C LEU A 36 -18.09 9.19 -7.95
N LYS A 37 -19.03 8.40 -8.46
CA LYS A 37 -20.37 8.84 -8.86
C LYS A 37 -21.42 8.08 -8.02
N PRO A 38 -22.59 8.67 -7.76
CA PRO A 38 -23.67 8.04 -7.01
C PRO A 38 -24.43 7.03 -7.89
N GLU A 39 -23.72 6.00 -8.37
CA GLU A 39 -24.26 4.93 -9.21
C GLU A 39 -24.29 3.65 -8.39
N GLU A 40 -25.46 3.04 -8.30
CA GLU A 40 -25.63 1.74 -7.66
C GLU A 40 -25.09 0.65 -8.60
N SER A 41 -24.12 -0.14 -8.12
CA SER A 41 -23.52 -1.25 -8.87
C SER A 41 -22.88 -0.87 -10.22
N PRO A 42 -21.89 0.03 -10.25
CA PRO A 42 -21.27 0.48 -11.49
C PRO A 42 -20.57 -0.66 -12.23
N ALA A 43 -20.70 -0.67 -13.57
CA ALA A 43 -20.16 -1.74 -14.41
C ALA A 43 -18.65 -1.97 -14.23
N ALA A 44 -17.90 -0.90 -13.92
CA ALA A 44 -16.47 -0.95 -13.65
C ALA A 44 -16.08 -1.85 -12.46
N LEU A 45 -16.99 -2.09 -11.52
CA LEU A 45 -16.79 -2.94 -10.34
C LEU A 45 -17.43 -4.33 -10.48
N SER A 46 -18.02 -4.65 -11.64
CA SER A 46 -18.73 -5.90 -11.88
C SER A 46 -17.89 -7.17 -11.68
N SER A 47 -16.56 -7.09 -11.77
CA SER A 47 -15.65 -8.21 -11.49
C SER A 47 -15.82 -8.79 -10.08
N PHE A 48 -16.39 -8.03 -9.14
CA PHE A 48 -16.61 -8.46 -7.76
C PHE A 48 -18.02 -9.01 -7.49
N SER A 49 -18.94 -8.90 -8.45
CA SER A 49 -20.36 -9.33 -8.31
C SER A 49 -20.55 -10.82 -8.00
N LYS A 50 -19.55 -11.66 -8.30
CA LYS A 50 -19.59 -13.11 -8.05
C LYS A 50 -19.16 -13.49 -6.64
N LEU A 51 -18.65 -12.55 -5.85
CA LEU A 51 -18.22 -12.80 -4.48
C LEU A 51 -19.43 -12.86 -3.56
N THR A 52 -19.43 -13.80 -2.62
CA THR A 52 -20.44 -13.89 -1.56
C THR A 52 -19.80 -13.41 -0.25
N PRO A 53 -20.00 -12.16 0.18
CA PRO A 53 -19.42 -11.65 1.41
C PRO A 53 -20.16 -12.22 2.63
N VAL A 54 -19.44 -12.35 3.75
CA VAL A 54 -20.06 -12.66 5.05
C VAL A 54 -20.84 -11.44 5.58
N LEU A 55 -20.39 -10.24 5.25
CA LEU A 55 -21.02 -8.98 5.57
C LEU A 55 -20.84 -8.01 4.39
N ASP A 56 -21.93 -7.42 3.92
CA ASP A 56 -21.92 -6.38 2.89
C ASP A 56 -22.42 -5.06 3.48
N THR A 57 -21.60 -4.03 3.37
CA THR A 57 -21.92 -2.66 3.80
C THR A 57 -21.75 -1.67 2.64
N ALA A 58 -21.70 -2.14 1.40
CA ALA A 58 -21.62 -1.28 0.23
C ALA A 58 -22.88 -0.42 0.12
N GLN A 59 -22.67 0.89 0.03
CA GLN A 59 -23.75 1.87 -0.08
C GLN A 59 -23.22 3.14 -0.73
N ILE A 60 -24.14 3.91 -1.33
CA ILE A 60 -23.86 5.27 -1.75
C ILE A 60 -23.81 6.14 -0.50
N GLN A 61 -22.65 6.74 -0.23
CA GLN A 61 -22.41 7.61 0.92
C GLN A 61 -21.34 8.64 0.57
N THR A 62 -21.26 9.70 1.37
CA THR A 62 -20.18 10.68 1.23
C THR A 62 -18.84 10.12 1.71
N LEU A 63 -17.74 10.70 1.25
CA LEU A 63 -16.40 10.33 1.74
C LEU A 63 -16.28 10.54 3.25
N THR A 64 -16.89 11.61 3.78
CA THR A 64 -16.88 11.90 5.22
C THR A 64 -17.55 10.80 6.04
N GLU A 65 -18.73 10.32 5.61
CA GLU A 65 -19.42 9.22 6.27
C GLU A 65 -18.62 7.91 6.16
N TYR A 66 -18.07 7.62 4.97
CA TYR A 66 -17.20 6.46 4.77
C TYR A 66 -16.01 6.48 5.72
N MET A 67 -15.29 7.61 5.80
CA MET A 67 -14.14 7.75 6.71
C MET A 67 -14.56 7.66 8.18
N GLY A 68 -15.72 8.20 8.56
CA GLY A 68 -16.25 8.12 9.92
C GLY A 68 -16.56 6.69 10.38
N GLY A 69 -16.82 5.77 9.45
CA GLY A 69 -17.05 4.35 9.73
C GLY A 69 -15.80 3.51 10.01
N HIS A 70 -14.60 4.07 9.86
CA HIS A 70 -13.32 3.35 10.00
C HIS A 70 -12.49 3.91 11.15
N PRO A 71 -12.85 3.61 12.42
CA PRO A 71 -12.08 4.09 13.57
C PRO A 71 -10.68 3.49 13.53
N VAL A 72 -9.67 4.32 13.81
CA VAL A 72 -8.29 3.86 13.97
C VAL A 72 -8.19 3.10 15.30
N PRO A 73 -7.78 1.81 15.30
CA PRO A 73 -7.60 1.07 16.54
C PRO A 73 -6.55 1.74 17.43
N GLU A 74 -6.75 1.72 18.75
CA GLU A 74 -5.73 2.22 19.69
C GLU A 74 -4.58 1.21 19.80
N LEU A 75 -3.65 1.29 18.85
CA LEU A 75 -2.41 0.51 18.87
C LEU A 75 -1.31 1.32 19.55
N LYS A 76 -0.65 0.73 20.57
CA LYS A 76 0.46 1.39 21.27
C LYS A 76 1.71 1.51 20.39
N ARG A 77 1.94 0.52 19.55
CA ARG A 77 3.05 0.45 18.59
C ARG A 77 2.51 -0.17 17.31
N VAL A 78 2.73 0.51 16.19
CA VAL A 78 2.37 0.06 14.85
C VAL A 78 3.41 0.61 13.89
N ASP A 79 3.78 -0.20 12.91
CA ASP A 79 4.67 0.23 11.83
C ASP A 79 4.36 -0.57 10.55
N TRP A 80 4.85 -0.08 9.42
CA TRP A 80 4.53 -0.57 8.09
C TRP A 80 5.78 -0.89 7.30
N PHE A 81 5.65 -1.78 6.32
CA PHE A 81 6.57 -1.93 5.18
C PHE A 81 5.77 -1.99 3.89
N VAL A 82 6.29 -1.38 2.82
CA VAL A 82 5.63 -1.32 1.51
C VAL A 82 6.51 -1.86 0.39
N THR A 83 5.91 -2.45 -0.63
CA THR A 83 6.56 -2.75 -1.92
C THR A 83 5.57 -2.50 -3.07
N GLY A 84 6.08 -2.40 -4.29
CA GLY A 84 5.30 -2.12 -5.49
C GLY A 84 5.57 -3.13 -6.60
N PHE A 85 4.54 -3.50 -7.35
CA PHE A 85 4.68 -4.39 -8.50
C PHE A 85 3.60 -4.18 -9.56
N LYS A 86 3.92 -4.57 -10.79
CA LYS A 86 2.99 -4.67 -11.92
C LYS A 86 2.01 -5.81 -11.70
N VAL A 87 0.81 -5.63 -12.22
CA VAL A 87 -0.27 -6.62 -12.14
C VAL A 87 0.12 -7.89 -12.89
N ASP A 88 0.23 -9.00 -12.17
CA ASP A 88 0.43 -10.34 -12.73
C ASP A 88 -0.39 -11.38 -11.97
N ARG A 89 -1.02 -12.32 -12.68
CA ARG A 89 -1.91 -13.32 -12.07
C ARG A 89 -1.15 -14.33 -11.21
N ALA A 90 0.01 -14.77 -11.68
CA ALA A 90 0.82 -15.73 -10.95
C ALA A 90 1.41 -15.05 -9.70
N LEU A 91 1.87 -13.80 -9.83
CA LEU A 91 2.36 -13.02 -8.70
C LEU A 91 1.28 -12.81 -7.63
N TYR A 92 0.01 -12.53 -7.98
CA TYR A 92 -1.05 -12.48 -6.97
C TYR A 92 -1.28 -13.81 -6.26
N ALA A 93 -1.16 -14.94 -6.96
CA ALA A 93 -1.26 -16.25 -6.33
C ALA A 93 -0.09 -16.46 -5.35
N THR A 94 1.14 -16.12 -5.76
CA THR A 94 2.33 -16.17 -4.89
C THR A 94 2.19 -15.25 -3.67
N VAL A 95 1.67 -14.03 -3.85
CA VAL A 95 1.39 -13.12 -2.72
C VAL A 95 0.38 -13.74 -1.75
N ALA A 96 -0.68 -14.37 -2.25
CA ALA A 96 -1.66 -15.04 -1.39
C ALA A 96 -1.07 -16.24 -0.64
N GLU A 97 -0.13 -16.98 -1.27
CA GLU A 97 0.63 -18.05 -0.62
C GLU A 97 1.54 -17.50 0.47
N ILE A 98 2.32 -16.45 0.19
CA ILE A 98 3.19 -15.78 1.17
C ILE A 98 2.38 -15.30 2.37
N MET A 99 1.26 -14.61 2.15
CA MET A 99 0.41 -14.08 3.24
C MET A 99 -0.24 -15.18 4.09
N ARG A 100 -0.36 -16.40 3.56
CA ARG A 100 -0.92 -17.55 4.29
C ARG A 100 0.16 -18.36 5.00
N ASP A 101 1.30 -18.55 4.35
CA ASP A 101 2.26 -19.61 4.69
C ASP A 101 3.63 -19.08 5.14
N SER A 102 3.87 -17.76 5.13
CA SER A 102 5.16 -17.20 5.54
C SER A 102 5.45 -17.46 7.02
N GLN A 103 6.59 -18.10 7.30
CA GLN A 103 7.07 -18.36 8.65
C GLN A 103 7.38 -17.07 9.42
N ALA A 104 7.60 -15.96 8.73
CA ALA A 104 7.81 -14.67 9.37
C ALA A 104 6.58 -14.23 10.19
N LEU A 105 5.37 -14.62 9.75
CA LEU A 105 4.12 -14.34 10.47
C LEU A 105 3.98 -15.11 11.79
N GLU A 106 4.61 -16.28 11.92
CA GLU A 106 4.60 -17.06 13.17
C GLU A 106 5.25 -16.28 14.32
N ARG A 107 6.23 -15.42 14.02
CA ARG A 107 6.91 -14.57 15.02
C ARG A 107 5.95 -13.60 15.69
N LEU A 108 4.93 -13.13 14.97
CA LEU A 108 3.94 -12.18 15.50
C LEU A 108 3.01 -12.85 16.52
N GLN A 109 2.75 -14.15 16.39
CA GLN A 109 1.93 -14.91 17.35
C GLN A 109 2.59 -15.01 18.74
N LEU A 110 3.91 -14.82 18.82
CA LEU A 110 4.66 -14.85 20.08
C LEU A 110 4.63 -13.50 20.81
N LEU A 111 4.14 -12.44 20.18
CA LEU A 111 4.16 -11.08 20.74
C LEU A 111 2.90 -10.81 21.56
N THR A 112 3.05 -10.05 22.65
CA THR A 112 1.88 -9.55 23.38
C THR A 112 1.12 -8.56 22.52
N ALA A 113 -0.17 -8.84 22.28
CA ALA A 113 -1.01 -8.10 21.36
C ALA A 113 -0.39 -7.96 19.95
N GLY A 114 0.31 -9.00 19.49
CA GLY A 114 0.82 -9.08 18.12
C GLY A 114 -0.32 -9.09 17.12
N SER A 115 -0.28 -8.19 16.14
CA SER A 115 -1.23 -8.13 15.04
C SER A 115 -0.53 -7.95 13.71
N ALA A 116 -1.13 -8.47 12.66
CA ALA A 116 -0.71 -8.23 11.28
C ALA A 116 -1.94 -7.91 10.44
N ALA A 117 -1.82 -6.88 9.60
CA ALA A 117 -2.65 -6.76 8.43
C ALA A 117 -1.79 -6.46 7.20
N PHE A 118 -2.40 -6.65 6.04
CA PHE A 118 -1.79 -6.30 4.78
C PHE A 118 -2.82 -5.64 3.88
N GLY A 119 -2.37 -4.78 3.00
CA GLY A 119 -3.20 -4.11 2.00
C GLY A 119 -2.63 -4.28 0.62
N LEU A 120 -3.51 -4.49 -0.35
CA LEU A 120 -3.23 -4.46 -1.78
C LEU A 120 -3.98 -3.27 -2.37
N GLN A 121 -3.28 -2.15 -2.51
CA GLN A 121 -3.82 -0.90 -3.03
C GLN A 121 -3.61 -0.81 -4.55
N VAL A 122 -4.71 -0.75 -5.30
CA VAL A 122 -4.63 -0.61 -6.77
C VAL A 122 -4.27 0.81 -7.16
N VAL A 123 -3.30 0.94 -8.05
CA VAL A 123 -3.05 2.16 -8.80
C VAL A 123 -3.21 1.84 -10.28
N SER A 124 -4.26 2.37 -10.89
CA SER A 124 -4.53 2.14 -12.31
C SER A 124 -3.60 3.00 -13.18
N SER A 125 -3.36 2.53 -14.41
CA SER A 125 -2.65 3.34 -15.41
C SER A 125 -3.35 4.66 -15.69
N SER A 126 -4.69 4.70 -15.66
CA SER A 126 -5.46 5.94 -15.89
C SER A 126 -5.27 6.95 -14.76
N THR A 127 -5.07 6.52 -13.51
CA THR A 127 -4.72 7.42 -12.40
C THR A 127 -3.36 8.09 -12.64
N VAL A 128 -2.36 7.32 -13.07
CA VAL A 128 -1.02 7.85 -13.36
C VAL A 128 -1.06 8.83 -14.54
N GLU A 129 -1.76 8.47 -15.62
CA GLU A 129 -1.90 9.34 -16.80
C GLU A 129 -2.67 10.63 -16.49
N ALA A 130 -3.75 10.54 -15.71
CA ALA A 130 -4.49 11.72 -15.26
C ALA A 130 -3.60 12.67 -14.44
N GLY A 131 -2.71 12.12 -13.60
CA GLY A 131 -1.71 12.90 -12.87
C GLY A 131 -0.72 13.59 -13.81
N ARG A 132 -0.20 12.88 -14.81
CA ARG A 132 0.73 13.44 -15.82
C ARG A 132 0.11 14.58 -16.61
N LEU A 133 -1.14 14.43 -17.05
CA LEU A 133 -1.88 15.47 -17.75
C LEU A 133 -2.11 16.74 -16.92
N ARG A 134 -2.00 16.65 -15.58
CA ARG A 134 -2.14 17.78 -14.64
C ARG A 134 -0.78 18.32 -14.15
N GLY A 135 0.31 17.97 -14.81
CA GLY A 135 1.67 18.44 -14.49
C GLY A 135 2.54 17.41 -13.76
N GLY A 136 2.02 16.22 -13.47
CA GLY A 136 2.75 15.14 -12.83
C GLY A 136 2.99 15.32 -11.33
N ASN A 137 3.78 14.41 -10.75
CA ASN A 137 4.20 14.45 -9.37
C ASN A 137 5.62 13.84 -9.23
N ALA A 138 6.14 13.81 -8.00
CA ALA A 138 7.51 13.36 -7.74
C ALA A 138 7.67 11.83 -7.65
N LEU A 139 6.59 11.04 -7.65
CA LEU A 139 6.65 9.60 -7.35
C LEU A 139 7.32 8.77 -8.46
N GLY A 140 7.43 9.31 -9.68
CA GLY A 140 8.09 8.60 -10.79
C GLY A 140 7.33 7.37 -11.29
N LEU A 141 6.01 7.34 -11.13
CA LEU A 141 5.19 6.18 -11.52
C LEU A 141 5.14 6.00 -13.04
N ASP A 142 5.26 4.74 -13.47
CA ASP A 142 4.97 4.32 -14.83
C ASP A 142 3.46 4.22 -15.06
N PRO A 143 2.96 4.49 -16.27
CA PRO A 143 1.53 4.46 -16.57
C PRO A 143 1.06 3.03 -16.84
N VAL A 144 1.40 2.13 -15.94
CA VAL A 144 1.03 0.71 -15.95
C VAL A 144 0.05 0.45 -14.82
N SER A 145 -0.79 -0.58 -14.97
CA SER A 145 -1.57 -1.03 -13.80
C SER A 145 -0.60 -1.65 -12.80
N GLN A 146 -0.64 -1.16 -11.57
CA GLN A 146 0.29 -1.53 -10.52
C GLN A 146 -0.44 -1.67 -9.18
N THR A 147 0.19 -2.34 -8.24
CA THR A 147 -0.31 -2.51 -6.89
C THR A 147 0.79 -2.16 -5.90
N TRP A 148 0.44 -1.34 -4.91
CA TRP A 148 1.24 -1.19 -3.71
C TRP A 148 0.74 -2.21 -2.69
N LEU A 149 1.64 -3.07 -2.26
CA LEU A 149 1.41 -3.96 -1.13
C LEU A 149 2.04 -3.34 0.09
N HIS A 150 1.26 -3.15 1.15
CA HIS A 150 1.81 -2.86 2.47
C HIS A 150 1.52 -4.01 3.42
N MET A 151 2.38 -4.16 4.42
CA MET A 151 2.13 -4.96 5.60
C MET A 151 2.29 -4.07 6.82
N ASP A 152 1.28 -4.06 7.67
CA ASP A 152 1.28 -3.39 8.96
C ASP A 152 1.35 -4.39 10.10
N VAL A 153 2.15 -4.07 11.10
CA VAL A 153 2.33 -4.91 12.29
C VAL A 153 2.12 -4.07 13.54
N GLY A 154 1.39 -4.63 14.50
CA GLY A 154 1.11 -4.02 15.79
C GLY A 154 1.63 -4.88 16.94
N TRP A 155 2.10 -4.25 18.01
CA TRP A 155 2.61 -4.94 19.20
C TRP A 155 2.56 -4.06 20.44
N TRP A 156 2.70 -4.66 21.62
CA TRP A 156 2.58 -3.94 22.90
C TRP A 156 3.92 -3.49 23.49
N TRP A 157 4.91 -4.37 23.56
CA TRP A 157 6.13 -4.13 24.33
C TRP A 157 7.28 -3.58 23.48
N PRO A 158 8.01 -2.55 23.93
CA PRO A 158 9.16 -2.03 23.19
C PRO A 158 10.29 -3.05 23.00
N GLY A 159 10.41 -4.05 23.89
CA GLY A 159 11.39 -5.13 23.75
C GLY A 159 11.12 -6.09 22.58
N ASP A 160 10.00 -5.93 21.89
CA ASP A 160 9.61 -6.73 20.72
C ASP A 160 9.70 -5.96 19.40
N ASP A 161 10.18 -4.70 19.41
CA ASP A 161 10.27 -3.83 18.22
C ASP A 161 10.92 -4.53 17.03
N GLU A 162 12.14 -5.04 17.20
CA GLU A 162 12.87 -5.71 16.12
C GLU A 162 12.14 -6.97 15.65
N LYS A 163 11.54 -7.74 16.56
CA LYS A 163 10.82 -8.97 16.19
C LYS A 163 9.60 -8.67 15.32
N ALA A 164 8.84 -7.62 15.67
CA ALA A 164 7.66 -7.20 14.92
C ALA A 164 8.06 -6.64 13.54
N LEU A 165 9.01 -5.71 13.52
CA LEU A 165 9.51 -5.08 12.28
C LEU A 165 10.14 -6.10 11.34
N ASP A 166 10.88 -7.07 11.87
CA ASP A 166 11.46 -8.17 11.11
C ASP A 166 10.38 -8.97 10.38
N ALA A 167 9.28 -9.31 11.06
CA ALA A 167 8.20 -10.08 10.44
C ALA A 167 7.63 -9.36 9.21
N ALA A 168 7.30 -8.08 9.34
CA ALA A 168 6.81 -7.28 8.21
C ALA A 168 7.84 -7.14 7.08
N ARG A 169 9.10 -6.85 7.45
CA ARG A 169 10.19 -6.70 6.48
C ARG A 169 10.46 -7.98 5.70
N PHE A 170 10.42 -9.15 6.36
CA PHE A 170 10.62 -10.44 5.68
C PHE A 170 9.48 -10.76 4.72
N VAL A 171 8.23 -10.63 5.14
CA VAL A 171 7.07 -10.88 4.26
C VAL A 171 7.08 -9.95 3.04
N VAL A 172 7.32 -8.66 3.24
CA VAL A 172 7.41 -7.69 2.14
C VAL A 172 8.62 -8.01 1.23
N GLY A 173 9.73 -8.46 1.82
CA GLY A 173 10.89 -8.95 1.07
C GLY A 173 10.60 -10.17 0.20
N GLU A 174 9.84 -11.16 0.70
CA GLU A 174 9.43 -12.34 -0.07
C GLU A 174 8.57 -11.94 -1.29
N VAL A 175 7.66 -10.98 -1.11
CA VAL A 175 6.84 -10.44 -2.21
C VAL A 175 7.70 -9.68 -3.21
N GLU A 176 8.62 -8.85 -2.73
CA GLU A 176 9.53 -8.09 -3.57
C GLU A 176 10.43 -9.01 -4.40
N ASP A 177 10.98 -10.07 -3.80
CA ASP A 177 11.81 -11.06 -4.48
C ASP A 177 11.02 -11.83 -5.55
N ALA A 178 9.78 -12.22 -5.26
CA ALA A 178 8.88 -12.84 -6.23
C ALA A 178 8.57 -11.89 -7.41
N ALA A 179 8.34 -10.60 -7.12
CA ALA A 179 8.12 -9.58 -8.15
C ALA A 179 9.37 -9.34 -9.01
N LYS A 180 10.57 -9.32 -8.39
CA LYS A 180 11.86 -9.19 -9.10
C LYS A 180 12.13 -10.40 -9.98
N ALA A 181 11.92 -11.61 -9.48
CA ALA A 181 12.14 -12.86 -10.20
C ALA A 181 11.29 -12.96 -11.49
N THR A 182 10.14 -12.27 -11.52
CA THR A 182 9.24 -12.24 -12.68
C THR A 182 9.36 -10.96 -13.52
N GLY A 183 10.25 -10.03 -13.16
CA GLY A 183 10.41 -8.74 -13.85
C GLY A 183 9.25 -7.75 -13.63
N ASN A 184 8.41 -8.00 -12.63
CA ASN A 184 7.23 -7.21 -12.30
C ASN A 184 7.45 -6.18 -11.18
N TYR A 185 8.59 -6.21 -10.49
CA TYR A 185 8.90 -5.25 -9.44
C TYR A 185 8.88 -3.80 -9.94
N LEU A 186 8.35 -2.90 -9.11
CA LEU A 186 8.35 -1.46 -9.32
C LEU A 186 9.03 -0.77 -8.12
N PRO A 187 10.01 0.12 -8.37
CA PRO A 187 10.85 0.63 -7.30
C PRO A 187 10.12 1.59 -6.36
N CYS A 188 9.18 2.40 -6.86
CA CYS A 188 8.55 3.46 -6.07
C CYS A 188 7.82 2.93 -4.83
N LEU A 189 8.25 3.39 -3.65
CA LEU A 189 7.65 3.08 -2.36
C LEU A 189 6.67 4.19 -1.94
N PHE A 190 5.45 3.82 -1.59
CA PHE A 190 4.45 4.80 -1.18
C PHE A 190 4.71 5.26 0.26
N MET A 191 5.03 6.55 0.42
CA MET A 191 5.55 7.12 1.66
C MET A 191 4.65 6.89 2.89
N ASN A 192 3.34 6.90 2.69
CA ASN A 192 2.38 6.80 3.80
C ASN A 192 2.35 5.40 4.42
N ASP A 193 2.84 4.39 3.71
CA ASP A 193 2.83 2.99 4.16
C ASP A 193 4.27 2.43 4.31
N ALA A 194 5.28 3.30 4.30
CA ALA A 194 6.68 2.89 4.30
C ALA A 194 7.31 2.97 5.69
N ASN A 195 8.22 2.03 5.97
CA ASN A 195 9.05 2.08 7.17
C ASN A 195 10.14 3.16 7.04
N ILE A 196 10.61 3.71 8.15
CA ILE A 196 11.80 4.57 8.18
C ILE A 196 13.08 3.86 7.67
N GLN A 197 13.13 2.53 7.73
CA GLN A 197 14.21 1.71 7.19
C GLN A 197 14.21 1.63 5.66
N GLN A 198 13.15 2.08 4.98
CA GLN A 198 13.04 2.04 3.53
C GLN A 198 13.49 3.37 2.91
N ASP A 199 14.29 3.31 1.84
CA ASP A 199 14.71 4.50 1.09
C ASP A 199 13.60 5.00 0.16
N VAL A 200 12.57 5.60 0.77
CA VAL A 200 11.38 6.08 0.05
C VAL A 200 11.72 7.16 -0.96
N ILE A 201 12.51 8.17 -0.58
CA ILE A 201 12.82 9.26 -1.50
C ILE A 201 13.71 8.77 -2.64
N GLY A 202 14.73 7.93 -2.35
CA GLY A 202 15.55 7.33 -3.40
C GLY A 202 14.75 6.49 -4.39
N SER A 203 13.66 5.87 -3.94
CA SER A 203 12.77 5.05 -4.78
C SER A 203 12.04 5.82 -5.90
N TYR A 204 11.98 7.15 -5.83
CA TYR A 204 11.28 8.01 -6.80
C TYR A 204 12.05 8.22 -8.10
N GLY A 205 13.30 7.75 -8.16
CA GLY A 205 14.19 7.86 -9.32
C GLY A 205 14.99 9.15 -9.34
N ASP A 206 16.22 9.06 -9.86
CA ASP A 206 17.24 10.11 -9.77
C ASP A 206 16.79 11.49 -10.27
N ALA A 207 16.04 11.53 -11.37
CA ALA A 207 15.55 12.78 -11.95
C ALA A 207 14.57 13.50 -11.00
N ASN A 208 13.68 12.75 -10.35
CA ASN A 208 12.71 13.30 -9.40
C ASN A 208 13.39 13.72 -8.10
N VAL A 209 14.30 12.91 -7.58
CA VAL A 209 15.09 13.24 -6.38
C VAL A 209 15.91 14.51 -6.62
N LYS A 210 16.55 14.63 -7.78
CA LYS A 210 17.27 15.86 -8.17
C LYS A 210 16.35 17.07 -8.18
N ARG A 211 15.18 16.97 -8.83
CA ARG A 211 14.18 18.05 -8.85
C ARG A 211 13.70 18.42 -7.46
N LEU A 212 13.48 17.44 -6.57
CA LEU A 212 13.09 17.70 -5.18
C LEU A 212 14.17 18.49 -4.42
N LYS A 213 15.45 18.16 -4.64
CA LYS A 213 16.58 18.91 -4.08
C LYS A 213 16.64 20.34 -4.62
N GLU A 214 16.46 20.53 -5.94
CA GLU A 214 16.40 21.87 -6.55
C GLU A 214 15.24 22.72 -5.97
N VAL A 215 14.09 22.10 -5.70
CA VAL A 215 12.95 22.75 -5.05
C VAL A 215 13.28 23.12 -3.60
N GLN A 216 13.93 22.22 -2.83
CA GLN A 216 14.42 22.55 -1.49
C GLN A 216 15.36 23.75 -1.53
N ASP A 217 16.39 23.73 -2.38
CA ASP A 217 17.38 24.82 -2.45
C ASP A 217 16.73 26.18 -2.76
N ARG A 218 15.62 26.17 -3.52
CA ARG A 218 14.88 27.38 -3.87
C ARG A 218 13.98 27.90 -2.74
N TYR A 219 13.32 27.02 -2.00
CA TYR A 219 12.24 27.41 -1.07
C TYR A 219 12.56 27.18 0.42
N ASP A 220 13.52 26.33 0.72
CA ASP A 220 14.05 26.05 2.06
C ASP A 220 15.60 26.03 2.03
N PRO A 221 16.26 27.12 1.61
CA PRO A 221 17.73 27.16 1.46
C PRO A 221 18.47 26.92 2.77
N ASP A 222 17.88 27.29 3.91
CA ASP A 222 18.43 27.03 5.24
C ASP A 222 18.17 25.60 5.73
N ARG A 223 17.40 24.81 4.96
CA ARG A 223 17.03 23.41 5.21
C ARG A 223 16.35 23.23 6.56
N VAL A 224 15.48 24.16 6.91
CA VAL A 224 14.69 24.17 8.15
C VAL A 224 13.91 22.87 8.28
N LEU A 225 13.29 22.38 7.20
CA LEU A 225 12.49 21.14 7.22
C LEU A 225 13.34 19.87 7.29
N GLN A 226 14.61 19.93 6.88
CA GLN A 226 15.54 18.80 7.06
C GLN A 226 16.11 18.77 8.48
N LYS A 227 16.37 19.94 9.08
CA LYS A 227 17.07 20.07 10.37
C LYS A 227 16.13 20.06 11.57
N LEU A 228 15.01 20.77 11.49
CA LEU A 228 14.18 21.07 12.67
C LEU A 228 12.94 20.20 12.77
N VAL A 229 12.47 19.59 11.67
CA VAL A 229 11.32 18.69 11.71
C VAL A 229 11.81 17.27 12.07
N PRO A 230 11.44 16.72 13.24
CA PRO A 230 11.82 15.36 13.60
C PRO A 230 11.08 14.33 12.73
N GLY A 231 11.74 13.22 12.44
CA GLY A 231 11.17 12.10 11.67
C GLY A 231 10.87 12.42 10.21
N GLY A 232 10.10 11.53 9.58
CA GLY A 232 9.77 11.57 8.16
C GLY A 232 10.96 11.29 7.24
N PHE A 233 10.66 11.09 5.96
CA PHE A 233 11.68 10.84 4.95
C PHE A 233 12.35 12.15 4.52
N LYS A 234 13.68 12.16 4.54
CA LYS A 234 14.50 13.35 4.28
C LYS A 234 15.15 13.27 2.90
N LEU A 235 15.40 14.43 2.30
CA LEU A 235 16.13 14.55 1.03
C LEU A 235 17.66 14.45 1.22
N GLY A 236 18.09 14.42 2.48
CA GLY A 236 19.49 14.55 2.87
C GLY A 236 19.89 16.01 3.09
N ILE A 237 21.03 16.17 3.76
CA ILE A 237 21.77 17.43 3.90
C ILE A 237 23.01 17.29 3.01
#